data_AF-S7Q4T8-F1
#
_entry.id   AF-S7Q4T8-F1
#
_cell.length_a   1.000
_cell.length_b   1.000
_cell.length_c   1.000
_cell.angle_alpha   90.00
_cell.angle_beta   90.00
_cell.angle_gamma   90.00
#
_symmetry.space_group_name_H-M   'P 1'
#
loop_
_entity.id
_entity.type
_entity.pdbx_description
1 polymer ?
#
loop_
_entity_poly.entity_id
_entity_poly.type
_entity_poly.pdbx_seq_one_letter_code
_entity_poly.pdbx_strand_id
1 'polypeptide(L)'
;MSHKQQGSARKLSPDTVTYRLDGEMVYVPPASDHQGAVAIAVQQFPDKLGTIDHGNISFCINSVLHHETRKVRISPMSWSTVISTLARYEIIDIVVQPKVTVEAPTEAPPQYASEEDEVSDTKNGTYLEQSTSKQRSTSPTPSQSSNHSDKTMRKGWIERLRS
;
A
#
# COMPACT_ATOMS: atom_id res chain seq x y z
N MET A 1 -0.96 17.24 49.75
CA MET A 1 -1.56 17.13 48.40
C MET A 1 -0.42 17.08 47.40
N SER A 2 0.01 15.87 47.02
CA SER A 2 1.19 15.68 46.16
C SER A 2 0.74 15.60 44.70
N HIS A 3 1.06 16.63 43.92
CA HIS A 3 0.85 16.62 42.48
C HIS A 3 1.94 15.76 41.83
N LYS A 4 1.57 14.55 41.39
CA LYS A 4 2.40 13.68 40.56
C LYS A 4 2.40 14.25 39.15
N GLN A 5 3.41 15.05 38.79
CA GLN A 5 3.65 15.45 37.41
C GLN A 5 4.00 14.19 36.59
N GLN A 6 3.03 13.69 35.82
CA GLN A 6 3.32 12.78 34.71
C GLN A 6 4.00 13.60 33.62
N GLY A 7 5.33 13.57 33.59
CA GLY A 7 6.11 14.01 32.44
C GLY A 7 5.73 13.13 31.25
N SER A 8 4.98 13.70 30.30
CA SER A 8 4.76 13.09 29.00
C SER A 8 6.12 12.99 28.30
N ALA A 9 6.73 11.81 28.35
CA ALA A 9 7.93 11.53 27.57
C ALA A 9 7.56 11.73 26.10
N ARG A 10 8.02 12.83 25.51
CA ARG A 10 7.92 13.03 24.06
C ARG A 10 8.61 11.83 23.42
N LYS A 11 7.84 10.97 22.74
CA LYS A 11 8.41 9.91 21.92
C LYS A 11 9.21 10.58 20.81
N LEU A 12 10.52 10.66 21.01
CA LEU A 12 11.45 11.08 19.97
C LEU A 12 11.55 9.91 19.00
N SER A 13 11.36 10.19 17.71
CA SER A 13 11.72 9.23 16.66
C SER A 13 13.18 8.81 16.83
N PRO A 14 13.53 7.57 16.52
CA PRO A 14 14.92 7.11 16.64
C PRO A 14 15.83 7.96 15.73
N ASP A 15 17.03 8.25 16.21
CA ASP A 15 18.11 8.88 15.46
C ASP A 15 18.96 7.87 14.70
N THR A 16 18.91 6.59 15.09
CA THR A 16 19.66 5.49 14.47
C THR A 16 18.86 4.20 14.53
N VAL A 17 18.85 3.46 13.43
CA VAL A 17 18.28 2.11 13.29
C VAL A 17 19.35 1.16 12.74
N THR A 18 19.07 -0.14 12.77
CA THR A 18 20.00 -1.17 12.29
C THR A 18 19.38 -1.91 11.12
N TYR A 19 20.04 -1.94 9.98
CA TYR A 19 19.65 -2.80 8.86
C TYR A 19 20.35 -4.14 8.96
N ARG A 20 19.61 -5.22 8.72
CA ARG A 20 20.16 -6.58 8.73
C ARG A 20 19.84 -7.32 7.43
N LEU A 21 20.86 -7.88 6.78
CA LEU A 21 20.73 -8.71 5.58
C LEU A 21 21.63 -9.93 5.69
N ASP A 22 21.05 -11.13 5.69
CA ASP A 22 21.77 -12.42 5.78
C ASP A 22 22.75 -12.48 6.97
N GLY A 23 22.33 -11.96 8.12
CA GLY A 23 23.11 -11.93 9.36
C GLY A 23 24.11 -10.77 9.47
N GLU A 24 24.37 -10.05 8.38
CA GLU A 24 25.19 -8.84 8.38
C GLU A 24 24.37 -7.63 8.83
N MET A 25 24.94 -6.76 9.67
CA MET A 25 24.24 -5.66 10.31
C MET A 25 24.98 -4.33 10.15
N VAL A 26 24.25 -3.26 9.83
CA VAL A 26 24.80 -1.91 9.66
C VAL A 26 23.90 -0.89 10.35
N TYR A 27 24.50 0.01 11.14
CA TYR A 27 23.79 1.14 11.74
C TYR A 27 23.63 2.28 10.72
N VAL A 28 22.40 2.76 10.57
CA VAL A 28 22.08 3.82 9.61
C VAL A 28 21.12 4.85 10.24
N PRO A 29 21.15 6.10 9.77
CA PRO A 29 20.07 7.03 10.08
C PRO A 29 18.75 6.50 9.48
N PRO A 30 17.62 6.59 10.21
CA PRO A 30 16.34 6.17 9.66
C PRO A 30 15.95 7.03 8.44
N ALA A 31 15.61 6.38 7.34
CA ALA A 31 15.12 7.05 6.14
C ALA A 31 13.77 7.72 6.38
N SER A 32 13.56 8.88 5.76
CA SER A 32 12.28 9.61 5.79
C SER A 32 11.13 8.83 5.16
N ASP A 33 11.43 8.04 4.13
CA ASP A 33 10.48 7.25 3.37
C ASP A 33 11.08 5.90 2.95
N HIS A 34 10.22 5.03 2.43
CA HIS A 34 10.59 3.68 2.03
C HIS A 34 11.57 3.65 0.85
N GLN A 35 11.50 4.60 -0.08
CA GLN A 35 12.41 4.61 -1.24
C GLN A 35 13.83 5.02 -0.81
N GLY A 36 13.94 6.00 0.09
CA GLY A 36 15.19 6.35 0.74
C GLY A 36 15.78 5.17 1.52
N ALA A 37 14.94 4.36 2.17
CA ALA A 37 15.38 3.14 2.85
C ALA A 37 15.99 2.12 1.87
N VAL A 38 15.35 1.91 0.71
CA VAL A 38 15.89 1.04 -0.35
C VAL A 38 17.23 1.56 -0.84
N ALA A 39 17.34 2.86 -1.11
CA ALA A 39 18.60 3.46 -1.57
C ALA A 39 19.73 3.28 -0.55
N ILE A 40 19.46 3.50 0.74
CA ILE A 40 20.44 3.26 1.82
C ILE A 40 20.80 1.77 1.87
N ALA A 41 19.83 0.86 1.80
CA ALA A 41 20.09 -0.58 1.82
C ALA A 41 21.00 -1.01 0.65
N VAL A 42 20.72 -0.57 -0.58
CA VAL A 42 21.55 -0.86 -1.76
C VAL A 42 22.95 -0.28 -1.60
N GLN A 43 23.07 0.94 -1.05
CA GLN A 43 24.37 1.56 -0.79
C GLN A 43 25.19 0.81 0.26
N GLN A 44 24.57 0.30 1.32
CA GLN A 44 25.27 -0.41 2.40
C GLN A 44 25.54 -1.89 2.07
N PHE A 45 24.75 -2.50 1.18
CA PHE A 45 24.92 -3.90 0.77
C PHE A 45 25.04 -4.03 -0.76
N PRO A 46 26.00 -3.35 -1.41
CA PRO A 46 26.08 -3.29 -2.87
C PRO A 46 26.30 -4.67 -3.50
N ASP A 47 27.08 -5.54 -2.86
CA ASP A 47 27.38 -6.88 -3.38
C ASP A 47 26.15 -7.80 -3.40
N LYS A 48 25.20 -7.58 -2.49
CA LYS A 48 24.00 -8.42 -2.33
C LYS A 48 22.76 -7.83 -3.01
N LEU A 49 22.65 -6.49 -3.04
CA LEU A 49 21.46 -5.77 -3.50
C LEU A 49 21.69 -4.97 -4.78
N GLY A 50 22.92 -4.74 -5.22
CA GLY A 50 23.23 -3.86 -6.35
C GLY A 50 22.63 -4.29 -7.70
N THR A 51 22.31 -5.57 -7.86
CA THR A 51 21.66 -6.13 -9.07
C THR A 51 20.18 -6.45 -8.87
N ILE A 52 19.66 -6.26 -7.65
CA ILE A 52 18.29 -6.60 -7.28
C ILE A 52 17.38 -5.44 -7.62
N ASP A 53 16.26 -5.73 -8.29
CA ASP A 53 15.22 -4.74 -8.54
C ASP A 53 14.68 -4.17 -7.22
N HIS A 54 14.57 -2.84 -7.15
CA HIS A 54 14.15 -2.14 -5.94
C HIS A 54 12.75 -2.55 -5.45
N GLY A 55 11.86 -2.96 -6.36
CA GLY A 55 10.53 -3.45 -6.03
C GLY A 55 10.53 -4.80 -5.31
N ASN A 56 11.61 -5.57 -5.43
CA ASN A 56 11.78 -6.85 -4.74
C ASN A 56 12.41 -6.70 -3.36
N ILE A 57 12.89 -5.52 -2.98
CA ILE A 57 13.48 -5.28 -1.66
C ILE A 57 12.37 -4.94 -0.67
N SER A 58 12.35 -5.61 0.47
CA SER A 58 11.35 -5.42 1.51
C SER A 58 11.97 -5.34 2.89
N PHE A 59 11.30 -4.59 3.76
CA PHE A 59 11.73 -4.38 5.13
C PHE A 59 10.76 -5.03 6.10
N CYS A 60 11.29 -5.67 7.11
CA CYS A 60 10.53 -6.35 8.14
C CYS A 60 11.07 -5.99 9.52
N ILE A 61 10.21 -6.03 10.54
CA ILE A 61 10.58 -5.95 11.95
C ILE A 61 10.06 -7.17 12.68
N ASN A 62 10.66 -7.47 13.83
CA ASN A 62 10.13 -8.49 14.73
C ASN A 62 9.18 -7.83 15.71
N SER A 63 7.92 -8.29 15.73
CA SER A 63 6.89 -7.80 16.65
C SER A 63 6.43 -8.95 17.55
N VAL A 64 6.23 -8.64 18.83
CA VAL A 64 5.71 -9.61 19.80
C VAL A 64 4.19 -9.54 19.78
N LEU A 65 3.55 -10.58 19.26
CA LEU A 65 2.10 -10.72 19.20
C LEU A 65 1.71 -12.00 19.94
N HIS A 66 0.87 -11.90 20.97
CA HIS A 66 0.39 -13.05 21.75
C HIS A 66 1.51 -13.95 22.30
N HIS A 67 2.57 -13.36 22.87
CA HIS A 67 3.76 -14.05 23.40
C HIS A 67 4.63 -14.77 22.35
N GLU A 68 4.33 -14.60 21.06
CA GLU A 68 5.15 -15.10 19.96
C GLU A 68 5.84 -13.94 19.24
N THR A 69 7.11 -14.12 18.87
CA THR A 69 7.81 -13.15 18.02
C THR A 69 7.52 -13.48 16.57
N ARG A 70 6.91 -12.54 15.85
CA ARG A 70 6.60 -12.68 14.42
C ARG A 70 7.29 -11.61 13.60
N LYS A 71 7.77 -12.01 12.42
CA LYS A 71 8.30 -11.09 11.42
C LYS A 71 7.13 -10.41 10.71
N VAL A 72 7.11 -9.08 10.73
CA VAL A 72 6.06 -8.24 10.14
C VAL A 72 6.68 -7.35 9.07
N ARG A 73 6.16 -7.42 7.84
CA ARG A 73 6.60 -6.57 6.74
C ARG A 73 6.07 -5.14 6.90
N ILE A 74 6.93 -4.16 6.70
CA ILE A 74 6.57 -2.74 6.69
C ILE A 74 6.11 -2.38 5.28
N SER A 75 4.87 -1.92 5.15
CA SER A 75 4.36 -1.37 3.89
C SER A 75 5.01 -0.01 3.61
N PRO A 76 5.28 0.35 2.33
CA PRO A 76 5.76 1.68 1.97
C PRO A 76 4.92 2.83 2.55
N MET A 77 3.59 2.66 2.60
CA MET A 77 2.66 3.68 3.13
C MET A 77 2.71 3.81 4.65
N SER A 78 3.17 2.76 5.35
CA SER A 78 3.26 2.74 6.81
C SER A 78 4.66 3.06 7.32
N TRP A 79 5.61 3.33 6.42
CA TRP A 79 7.03 3.51 6.74
C TRP A 79 7.23 4.56 7.83
N SER A 80 6.81 5.80 7.58
CA SER A 80 7.02 6.92 8.50
C SER A 80 6.42 6.67 9.88
N THR A 81 5.19 6.13 9.92
CA THR A 81 4.52 5.76 11.16
C THR A 81 5.30 4.69 11.92
N VAL A 82 5.69 3.59 11.27
CA VAL A 82 6.41 2.49 11.92
C VAL A 82 7.77 2.97 12.42
N ILE A 83 8.57 3.62 11.57
CA ILE A 83 9.91 4.11 11.92
C ILE A 83 9.85 5.07 13.12
N SER A 84 8.85 5.96 13.19
CA SER A 84 8.70 6.88 14.32
C SER A 84 8.44 6.21 15.67
N THR A 85 7.97 4.95 15.65
CA THR A 85 7.64 4.17 16.85
C THR A 85 8.75 3.22 17.29
N LEU A 86 9.77 3.01 16.45
CA LEU A 86 10.85 2.08 16.75
C LEU A 86 11.75 2.62 17.87
N ALA A 87 12.36 1.71 18.61
CA ALA A 87 13.42 2.06 19.54
C ALA A 87 14.70 2.47 18.80
N ARG A 88 15.61 3.13 19.50
CA ARG A 88 16.95 3.38 18.99
C ARG A 88 17.67 2.04 18.77
N TYR A 89 18.37 1.92 17.65
CA TYR A 89 19.07 0.69 17.23
C TYR A 89 18.17 -0.50 16.92
N GLU A 90 16.86 -0.30 16.79
CA GLU A 90 15.93 -1.36 16.38
C GLU A 90 16.39 -2.02 15.08
N ILE A 91 16.21 -3.34 15.00
CA ILE A 91 16.66 -4.14 13.85
C ILE A 91 15.55 -4.22 12.81
N ILE A 92 15.85 -3.74 11.61
CA ILE A 92 15.02 -3.86 10.42
C ILE A 92 15.66 -4.90 9.50
N ASP A 93 14.98 -6.02 9.34
CA ASP A 93 15.36 -7.10 8.44
C ASP A 93 15.09 -6.70 6.99
N ILE A 94 16.10 -6.79 6.14
CA ILE A 94 15.98 -6.67 4.69
C ILE A 94 15.73 -8.07 4.12
N VAL A 95 14.71 -8.19 3.27
CA VAL A 95 14.32 -9.43 2.62
C VAL A 95 14.15 -9.16 1.12
N VAL A 96 14.77 -10.01 0.30
CA VAL A 96 14.58 -10.01 -1.16
C VAL A 96 13.41 -10.94 -1.50
N GLN A 97 12.36 -10.39 -2.10
CA GLN A 97 11.23 -11.15 -2.59
C GLN A 97 11.58 -11.83 -3.92
N PRO A 98 11.11 -13.07 -4.14
CA PRO A 98 11.29 -13.75 -5.42
C PRO A 98 10.53 -12.99 -6.52
N LYS A 99 11.13 -12.90 -7.71
CA LYS A 99 10.45 -12.35 -8.89
C LYS A 99 9.28 -13.27 -9.24
N VAL A 100 8.05 -12.77 -9.12
CA VAL A 100 6.87 -13.49 -9.60
C VAL A 100 6.88 -13.39 -11.13
N THR A 101 7.42 -14.41 -11.79
CA THR A 101 7.23 -14.57 -13.23
C THR A 101 5.79 -15.04 -13.42
N VAL A 102 4.88 -14.12 -13.74
CA VAL A 102 3.59 -14.51 -14.31
C VAL A 102 3.92 -15.04 -15.70
N GLU A 103 4.14 -16.35 -15.80
CA GLU A 103 4.11 -17.00 -17.10
C GLU A 103 2.76 -16.63 -17.71
N ALA A 104 2.81 -15.89 -18.82
CA ALA A 104 1.59 -15.58 -19.56
C ALA A 104 0.91 -16.93 -19.83
N PRO A 105 -0.35 -17.13 -19.41
CA PRO A 105 -1.04 -18.36 -19.70
C PRO A 105 -1.04 -18.52 -21.22
N THR A 106 -0.31 -19.51 -21.72
CA THR A 106 -0.41 -20.02 -23.10
C THR A 106 -1.79 -20.60 -23.38
N GLU A 107 -2.67 -20.62 -22.38
CA GLU A 107 -4.08 -20.93 -22.51
C GLU A 107 -4.77 -19.71 -23.13
N ALA A 108 -5.05 -19.81 -24.42
CA ALA A 108 -5.97 -18.91 -25.10
C ALA A 108 -7.22 -18.73 -24.22
N PRO A 109 -7.78 -17.51 -24.12
CA PRO A 109 -9.00 -17.30 -23.35
C PRO A 109 -10.06 -18.32 -23.79
N PRO A 110 -10.87 -18.87 -22.85
CA PRO A 110 -11.85 -19.89 -23.17
C PRO A 110 -12.69 -19.45 -24.37
N GLN A 111 -12.66 -20.26 -25.42
CA GLN A 111 -13.39 -19.98 -26.64
C GLN A 111 -14.86 -20.32 -26.37
N TYR A 112 -15.62 -19.30 -25.97
CA TYR A 112 -17.07 -19.43 -25.85
C TYR A 112 -17.61 -19.75 -27.23
N ALA A 113 -18.27 -20.90 -27.38
CA ALA A 113 -18.99 -21.24 -28.59
C ALA A 113 -20.05 -20.15 -28.82
N SER A 114 -19.90 -19.38 -29.90
CA SER A 114 -21.01 -18.63 -30.46
C SER A 114 -21.96 -19.68 -31.04
N GLU A 115 -23.07 -19.91 -30.35
CA GLU A 115 -24.20 -20.65 -30.89
C GLU A 115 -24.70 -19.89 -32.12
N GLU A 116 -24.22 -20.29 -33.30
CA GLU A 116 -24.83 -19.92 -34.58
C GLU A 116 -26.12 -20.73 -34.68
N ASP A 117 -27.19 -20.21 -34.07
CA ASP A 117 -28.54 -20.69 -34.33
C ASP A 117 -28.84 -20.47 -35.82
N GLU A 118 -28.80 -21.56 -36.60
CA GLU A 118 -29.46 -21.64 -37.90
C GLU A 118 -30.96 -21.46 -37.70
N VAL A 119 -31.44 -20.22 -37.75
CA VAL A 119 -32.87 -19.92 -37.85
C VAL A 119 -33.20 -19.64 -39.30
N SER A 120 -33.77 -20.66 -39.93
CA SER A 120 -34.48 -20.64 -41.19
C SER A 120 -35.45 -19.46 -41.34
N ASP A 121 -35.48 -18.88 -42.55
CA ASP A 121 -36.43 -17.91 -43.06
C ASP A 121 -37.86 -18.06 -42.52
N THR A 122 -38.35 -17.07 -41.76
CA THR A 122 -39.73 -16.60 -41.93
C THR A 122 -39.91 -15.15 -41.48
N LYS A 123 -40.35 -14.33 -42.44
CA LYS A 123 -40.91 -12.98 -42.34
C LYS A 123 -41.61 -12.63 -41.01
N ASN A 124 -41.25 -11.44 -40.51
CA ASN A 124 -42.10 -10.34 -40.01
C ASN A 124 -41.68 -9.84 -38.64
N GLY A 125 -41.48 -8.54 -38.53
CA GLY A 125 -41.76 -7.82 -37.29
C GLY A 125 -40.68 -6.85 -36.85
N THR A 126 -40.90 -5.58 -37.24
CA THR A 126 -40.68 -4.43 -36.36
C THR A 126 -39.23 -4.02 -36.11
N TYR A 127 -38.75 -3.18 -37.03
CA TYR A 127 -37.68 -2.21 -36.77
C TYR A 127 -37.99 -1.42 -35.49
N LEU A 128 -37.12 -1.55 -34.48
CA LEU A 128 -36.93 -0.49 -33.49
C LEU A 128 -35.68 0.27 -33.90
N GLU A 129 -35.90 1.36 -34.62
CA GLU A 129 -34.95 2.46 -34.74
C GLU A 129 -34.44 2.83 -33.34
N GLN A 130 -33.14 2.71 -33.10
CA GLN A 130 -32.50 3.45 -32.03
C GLN A 130 -31.73 4.61 -32.65
N SER A 131 -32.47 5.70 -32.80
CA SER A 131 -32.01 6.98 -33.29
C SER A 131 -31.03 7.64 -32.30
N THR A 132 -30.03 8.28 -32.89
CA THR A 132 -29.34 9.51 -32.42
C THR A 132 -28.33 9.41 -31.26
N SER A 133 -27.06 9.46 -31.67
CA SER A 133 -26.02 10.39 -31.20
C SER A 133 -26.37 11.25 -29.96
N LYS A 134 -25.79 10.92 -28.80
CA LYS A 134 -25.64 11.85 -27.69
C LYS A 134 -24.18 12.22 -27.49
N GLN A 135 -23.87 13.43 -27.94
CA GLN A 135 -22.68 14.21 -27.62
C GLN A 135 -22.41 14.14 -26.10
N ARG A 136 -21.23 13.69 -25.69
CA ARG A 136 -20.73 13.98 -24.34
C ARG A 136 -20.02 15.32 -24.37
N SER A 137 -20.78 16.33 -23.94
CA SER A 137 -20.31 17.67 -23.66
C SER A 137 -19.20 17.65 -22.60
N THR A 138 -18.24 18.53 -22.85
CA THR A 138 -17.18 19.00 -21.98
C THR A 138 -17.69 19.30 -20.56
N SER A 139 -17.00 18.77 -19.54
CA SER A 139 -17.21 19.21 -18.15
C SER A 139 -16.13 20.21 -17.74
N PRO A 140 -16.53 21.35 -17.15
CA PRO A 140 -15.68 22.48 -16.83
C PRO A 140 -14.88 22.31 -15.52
N THR A 141 -13.76 23.00 -15.49
CA THR A 141 -12.86 23.30 -14.38
C THR A 141 -13.61 23.84 -13.15
N PRO A 142 -13.31 23.39 -11.92
CA PRO A 142 -13.71 24.10 -10.72
C PRO A 142 -12.65 25.15 -10.36
N SER A 143 -13.01 26.42 -10.54
CA SER A 143 -12.30 27.56 -9.97
C SER A 143 -12.55 27.68 -8.47
N GLN A 144 -11.51 28.18 -7.78
CA GLN A 144 -11.43 28.53 -6.38
C GLN A 144 -12.49 29.56 -5.95
N SER A 145 -13.07 29.41 -4.75
CA SER A 145 -13.51 30.55 -3.95
C SER A 145 -13.53 30.25 -2.44
N SER A 146 -12.72 31.01 -1.71
CA SER A 146 -12.88 31.59 -0.37
C SER A 146 -13.70 30.89 0.74
N ASN A 147 -13.02 30.73 1.88
CA ASN A 147 -13.43 31.01 3.26
C ASN A 147 -14.91 30.82 3.65
N HIS A 148 -15.17 29.78 4.44
CA HIS A 148 -16.01 29.92 5.63
C HIS A 148 -15.58 28.90 6.70
N SER A 149 -15.15 29.44 7.83
CA SER A 149 -15.05 28.75 9.11
C SER A 149 -16.44 28.36 9.59
N ASP A 150 -16.71 27.08 9.79
CA ASP A 150 -17.63 26.68 10.86
C ASP A 150 -17.43 25.25 11.37
N LYS A 151 -17.48 25.15 12.69
CA LYS A 151 -17.35 23.93 13.49
C LYS A 151 -18.66 23.16 13.42
N THR A 152 -18.68 21.93 12.92
CA THR A 152 -19.71 20.97 13.35
C THR A 152 -19.20 19.53 13.35
N MET A 153 -19.36 18.89 14.50
CA MET A 153 -19.08 17.49 14.77
C MET A 153 -19.89 16.56 13.86
N ARG A 154 -19.24 15.55 13.29
CA ARG A 154 -19.93 14.37 12.74
C ARG A 154 -19.58 13.13 13.57
N LYS A 155 -20.52 12.81 14.46
CA LYS A 155 -20.71 11.50 15.12
C LYS A 155 -20.89 10.44 14.02
N GLY A 156 -20.14 9.35 14.03
CA GLY A 156 -20.51 8.10 14.70
C GLY A 156 -21.36 7.22 13.77
N TRP A 157 -20.73 6.30 13.03
CA TRP A 157 -21.34 5.46 11.98
C TRP A 157 -21.26 3.96 12.28
N ILE A 158 -21.26 3.54 13.55
CA ILE A 158 -21.28 2.10 13.89
C ILE A 158 -22.19 1.89 15.10
N GLU A 159 -23.47 1.66 14.84
CA GLU A 159 -24.34 0.96 15.80
C GLU A 159 -25.47 0.26 15.03
N ARG A 160 -25.20 -0.96 14.57
CA ARG A 160 -26.23 -1.89 14.09
C ARG A 160 -25.68 -3.31 14.18
N LEU A 161 -26.11 -4.03 15.22
CA LEU A 161 -26.32 -5.49 15.27
C LEU A 161 -26.38 -5.95 16.74
N ARG A 162 -27.59 -6.02 17.28
CA ARG A 162 -28.02 -6.96 18.32
C ARG A 162 -29.52 -6.74 18.53
N SER A 163 -30.31 -7.57 17.88
CA SER A 163 -31.61 -7.99 18.37
C SER A 163 -31.80 -9.45 17.99
#